data_AF-A0A378PXV5-F1
#
_entry.id   AF-A0A378PXV5-F1
#
_cell.length_a   1.000
_cell.length_b   1.000
_cell.length_c   1.000
_cell.angle_alpha   90.00
_cell.angle_beta   90.00
_cell.angle_gamma   90.00
#
_symmetry.space_group_name_H-M   'P 1'
#
loop_
_entity.id
_entity.type
_entity.pdbx_description
1 polymer ?
#
loop_
_entity_poly.entity_id
_entity_poly.type
_entity_poly.pdbx_seq_one_letter_code
_entity_poly.pdbx_strand_id
1 'polypeptide(L)'
;MSLAIGILFGMNLGWVFNKGSEDTNFTEIQVSPDGRSNIATLGTFAYPTNKHEITGLQGNLTQFYRGRIVDKLGNASDWTAWASGTTSGDAGKVLDLISGQINGSHLDQTLRTPIAKIGDLQTAVDGVNAQLPTLNSQLATANRELQTAISNITTERNRITSAIRDITALQADKNAKTQEIANLTQTMNGHTSSIRELGVTTGDLSQKYTQIKTQADNATSEITTIKQTQTGQASSIDRLGARFDNLAVGGRNLLLNTQALNPLWTRPTSIENGVATFVATGRLLASTQQSDNVQALENGKVTISFTAKSNRDGRLHIRLRRFNTNNQLSDIAQYIAIDSREFKRYSLTLDYSKWTNQERVNFEIATYERAGFVCEVKLPKLEIGTIPTDWTPAPEDLQADIDAKASSASLDEFKRTQAQKDTATAQKLSTLQTTVNGQTTSIRNVERSVDGVRAIKAVTVDNNGVISGYGLMSELQNGRVTSQFGVNADSFFVGSPRNGKKPFATYTQPTVINGVRIPAGTYINTAFIANASITMAKIADSIQSDNYVAGRQGWRLFKDGRFELNNTFGDGSSLELNSKGLIVWYDKARGKKAVELGIFT
;
A
#
# COMPACT_ATOMS: atom_id res chain seq x y z
N MET A 1 -34.27 89.54 135.10
CA MET A 1 -34.16 88.59 133.99
C MET A 1 -32.74 88.04 133.95
N SER A 2 -32.58 86.72 133.91
CA SER A 2 -31.26 86.10 133.83
C SER A 2 -31.01 85.40 132.49
N LEU A 3 -32.04 84.90 131.79
CA LEU A 3 -31.84 84.20 130.51
C LEU A 3 -33.09 84.13 129.61
N ALA A 4 -32.88 84.11 128.29
CA ALA A 4 -33.85 83.72 127.27
C ALA A 4 -33.18 82.78 126.24
N ILE A 5 -33.74 81.59 125.98
CA ILE A 5 -33.19 80.55 125.08
C ILE A 5 -34.24 80.14 124.04
N GLY A 6 -33.91 80.15 122.75
CA GLY A 6 -34.84 79.68 121.72
C GLY A 6 -34.82 78.16 121.50
N ILE A 7 -36.00 77.60 121.26
CA ILE A 7 -36.26 76.20 120.90
C ILE A 7 -36.92 76.13 119.51
N LEU A 8 -37.09 74.92 118.96
CA LEU A 8 -37.80 74.75 117.68
C LEU A 8 -39.26 75.17 117.87
N PHE A 9 -39.67 76.22 117.16
CA PHE A 9 -40.96 76.88 117.28
C PHE A 9 -41.32 77.46 118.68
N GLY A 10 -40.33 77.92 119.47
CA GLY A 10 -40.61 78.50 120.80
C GLY A 10 -39.42 79.17 121.51
N MET A 11 -39.64 79.69 122.73
CA MET A 11 -38.64 80.36 123.58
C MET A 11 -38.81 79.98 125.06
N ASN A 12 -37.72 79.73 125.77
CA ASN A 12 -37.68 79.50 127.21
C ASN A 12 -37.06 80.70 127.95
N LEU A 13 -37.75 81.20 128.96
CA LEU A 13 -37.38 82.36 129.77
C LEU A 13 -37.05 81.95 131.22
N GLY A 14 -36.03 82.57 131.81
CA GLY A 14 -35.62 82.36 133.20
C GLY A 14 -35.18 83.65 133.91
N TRP A 15 -35.49 83.75 135.20
CA TRP A 15 -35.09 84.84 136.10
C TRP A 15 -34.82 84.33 137.52
N VAL A 16 -34.23 85.15 138.39
CA VAL A 16 -33.87 84.79 139.78
C VAL A 16 -34.20 85.93 140.74
N PHE A 17 -34.42 85.61 142.01
CA PHE A 17 -34.65 86.56 143.11
C PHE A 17 -33.41 86.67 144.00
N ASN A 18 -32.99 87.89 144.33
CA ASN A 18 -31.83 88.13 145.19
C ASN A 18 -32.22 88.08 146.68
N LYS A 19 -31.26 87.78 147.57
CA LYS A 19 -31.46 87.76 149.02
C LYS A 19 -31.97 89.13 149.51
N GLY A 20 -33.08 89.13 150.26
CA GLY A 20 -33.80 90.35 150.68
C GLY A 20 -35.03 90.71 149.84
N SER A 21 -35.36 89.94 148.79
CA SER A 21 -36.57 90.15 147.94
C SER A 21 -37.82 89.43 148.47
N GLU A 22 -37.86 89.08 149.76
CA GLU A 22 -38.87 88.19 150.37
C GLU A 22 -40.27 88.82 150.47
N ASP A 23 -40.35 90.14 150.34
CA ASP A 23 -41.58 90.91 150.26
C ASP A 23 -42.16 91.05 148.84
N THR A 24 -41.52 90.44 147.83
CA THR A 24 -41.97 90.47 146.42
C THR A 24 -43.37 89.85 146.27
N ASN A 25 -44.24 90.53 145.53
CA ASN A 25 -45.55 90.03 145.11
C ASN A 25 -45.47 89.29 143.76
N PHE A 26 -44.87 89.92 142.73
CA PHE A 26 -44.69 89.30 141.41
C PHE A 26 -43.48 89.86 140.65
N THR A 27 -43.03 89.11 139.64
CA THR A 27 -42.10 89.59 138.61
C THR A 27 -42.90 90.05 137.40
N GLU A 28 -42.76 91.32 137.03
CA GLU A 28 -43.25 91.81 135.75
C GLU A 28 -42.18 91.57 134.68
N ILE A 29 -42.55 90.96 133.55
CA ILE A 29 -41.65 90.77 132.41
C ILE A 29 -42.17 91.54 131.22
N GLN A 30 -41.25 92.26 130.59
CA GLN A 30 -41.48 92.90 129.30
C GLN A 30 -40.72 92.18 128.21
N VAL A 31 -41.30 92.17 127.02
CA VAL A 31 -40.68 91.73 125.79
C VAL A 31 -40.53 92.91 124.84
N SER A 32 -39.47 92.88 124.05
CA SER A 32 -39.22 93.83 122.99
C SER A 32 -38.48 93.10 121.86
N PRO A 33 -38.71 93.45 120.59
CA PRO A 33 -37.95 92.89 119.48
C PRO A 33 -36.48 93.32 119.46
N ASP A 34 -36.12 94.46 120.09
CA ASP A 34 -34.78 95.07 120.02
C ASP A 34 -34.23 95.54 121.38
N GLY A 35 -34.99 95.38 122.46
CA GLY A 35 -34.65 95.86 123.80
C GLY A 35 -34.70 97.39 123.96
N ARG A 36 -35.29 98.12 123.00
CA ARG A 36 -35.30 99.60 122.98
C ARG A 36 -36.67 100.18 122.66
N SER A 37 -37.39 99.58 121.72
CA SER A 37 -38.68 100.02 121.19
C SER A 37 -39.74 98.92 121.31
N ASN A 38 -41.01 99.28 121.09
CA ASN A 38 -42.14 98.35 121.13
C ASN A 38 -42.16 97.45 122.38
N ILE A 39 -41.85 98.07 123.52
CA ILE A 39 -41.75 97.39 124.80
C ILE A 39 -43.16 97.10 125.29
N ALA A 40 -43.53 95.82 125.31
CA ALA A 40 -44.82 95.35 125.79
C ALA A 40 -44.63 94.49 127.04
N THR A 41 -45.57 94.55 127.97
CA THR A 41 -45.59 93.61 129.10
C THR A 41 -45.98 92.22 128.57
N LEU A 42 -45.07 91.25 128.69
CA LEU A 42 -45.30 89.85 128.36
C LEU A 42 -46.27 89.22 129.38
N GLY A 43 -46.10 89.57 130.65
CA GLY A 43 -46.96 89.13 131.74
C GLY A 43 -46.38 89.43 133.12
N THR A 44 -47.21 89.29 134.14
CA THR A 44 -46.82 89.33 135.55
C THR A 44 -46.87 87.91 136.11
N PHE A 45 -45.76 87.44 136.67
CA PHE A 45 -45.62 86.10 137.22
C PHE A 45 -45.48 86.18 138.74
N ALA A 46 -46.43 85.63 139.49
CA ALA A 46 -46.45 85.69 140.95
C ALA A 46 -45.15 85.15 141.58
N TYR A 47 -44.66 85.77 142.66
CA TYR A 47 -43.54 85.23 143.43
C TYR A 47 -43.96 83.87 144.03
N PRO A 48 -43.10 82.83 144.00
CA PRO A 48 -41.69 82.80 143.58
C PRO A 48 -41.44 82.25 142.16
N THR A 49 -42.37 82.34 141.19
CA THR A 49 -42.15 81.85 139.82
C THR A 49 -40.91 82.49 139.19
N ASN A 50 -40.07 81.66 138.56
CA ASN A 50 -38.75 82.06 138.06
C ASN A 50 -38.45 81.62 136.60
N LYS A 51 -39.44 81.05 135.89
CA LYS A 51 -39.31 80.61 134.49
C LYS A 51 -40.65 80.65 133.73
N HIS A 52 -40.58 80.67 132.39
CA HIS A 52 -41.75 80.57 131.50
C HIS A 52 -41.36 80.05 130.09
N GLU A 53 -42.22 79.25 129.45
CA GLU A 53 -42.03 78.75 128.08
C GLU A 53 -43.07 79.34 127.12
N ILE A 54 -42.63 79.70 125.91
CA ILE A 54 -43.43 80.26 124.82
C ILE A 54 -43.34 79.28 123.65
N THR A 55 -44.47 78.87 123.09
CA THR A 55 -44.55 78.00 121.91
C THR A 55 -45.26 78.69 120.75
N GLY A 56 -45.16 78.13 119.54
CA GLY A 56 -45.78 78.68 118.33
C GLY A 56 -45.03 79.84 117.69
N LEU A 57 -43.75 80.02 118.03
CA LEU A 57 -42.91 81.05 117.43
C LEU A 57 -42.37 80.60 116.07
N GLN A 58 -42.19 81.51 115.11
CA GLN A 58 -41.47 81.20 113.87
C GLN A 58 -40.01 80.86 114.18
N GLY A 59 -39.35 80.01 113.38
CA GLY A 59 -37.91 79.74 113.47
C GLY A 59 -37.05 80.99 113.16
N ASN A 60 -35.88 81.09 113.80
CA ASN A 60 -34.93 82.23 113.72
C ASN A 60 -35.47 83.59 114.21
N LEU A 61 -36.51 83.60 115.04
CA LEU A 61 -37.08 84.81 115.63
C LEU A 61 -36.30 85.21 116.88
N THR A 62 -35.71 86.41 116.89
CA THR A 62 -34.99 86.98 118.06
C THR A 62 -35.89 87.91 118.86
N GLN A 63 -35.92 87.75 120.19
CA GLN A 63 -36.67 88.61 121.11
C GLN A 63 -35.85 88.90 122.38
N PHE A 64 -36.08 90.08 122.96
CA PHE A 64 -35.43 90.58 124.17
C PHE A 64 -36.44 90.67 125.30
N TYR A 65 -36.02 90.29 126.51
CA TYR A 65 -36.86 90.26 127.71
C TYR A 65 -36.15 90.92 128.89
N ARG A 66 -36.88 91.72 129.67
CA ARG A 66 -36.39 92.25 130.96
C ARG A 66 -37.44 92.05 132.03
N GLY A 67 -37.01 91.99 133.29
CA GLY A 67 -37.94 91.83 134.40
C GLY A 67 -37.61 92.76 135.55
N ARG A 68 -38.62 93.10 136.36
CA ARG A 68 -38.48 93.76 137.66
C ARG A 68 -39.38 93.10 138.68
N ILE A 69 -39.07 93.25 139.95
CA ILE A 69 -39.93 92.78 141.04
C ILE A 69 -40.78 93.93 141.56
N VAL A 70 -41.99 93.61 141.98
CA VAL A 70 -42.91 94.56 142.65
C VAL A 70 -43.28 93.95 143.99
N ASP A 71 -43.07 94.68 145.09
CA ASP A 71 -43.37 94.22 146.45
C ASP A 71 -44.89 94.22 146.76
N LYS A 72 -45.26 93.69 147.92
CA LYS A 72 -46.66 93.64 148.38
C LYS A 72 -47.28 95.01 148.69
N LEU A 73 -46.47 96.05 148.84
CA LEU A 73 -46.90 97.43 149.09
C LEU A 73 -46.99 98.25 147.79
N GLY A 74 -46.58 97.67 146.66
CA GLY A 74 -46.62 98.28 145.33
C GLY A 74 -45.34 99.00 144.91
N ASN A 75 -44.25 98.89 145.68
CA ASN A 75 -42.97 99.46 145.27
C ASN A 75 -42.31 98.55 144.23
N ALA A 76 -41.87 99.15 143.12
CA ALA A 76 -41.20 98.43 142.05
C ALA A 76 -39.68 98.59 142.14
N SER A 77 -38.94 97.50 141.95
CA SER A 77 -37.49 97.56 141.76
C SER A 77 -37.14 98.20 140.41
N ASP A 78 -35.88 98.59 140.27
CA ASP A 78 -35.31 98.84 138.95
C ASP A 78 -35.45 97.61 138.04
N TRP A 79 -35.55 97.88 136.74
CA TRP A 79 -35.57 96.83 135.73
C TRP A 79 -34.20 96.16 135.60
N THR A 80 -34.19 94.84 135.38
CA THR A 80 -32.95 94.19 134.95
C THR A 80 -32.54 94.63 133.55
N ALA A 81 -31.28 94.37 133.22
CA ALA A 81 -30.84 94.39 131.82
C ALA A 81 -31.72 93.45 130.96
N TRP A 82 -31.75 93.75 129.66
CA TRP A 82 -32.42 92.92 128.66
C TRP A 82 -31.62 91.62 128.41
N ALA A 83 -32.32 90.49 128.38
CA ALA A 83 -31.82 89.19 127.96
C ALA A 83 -32.47 88.80 126.62
N SER A 84 -31.69 88.39 125.63
CA SER A 84 -32.20 88.00 124.31
C SER A 84 -32.07 86.51 124.03
N GLY A 85 -33.00 85.96 123.26
CA GLY A 85 -32.91 84.61 122.68
C GLY A 85 -33.46 84.56 121.26
N THR A 86 -33.04 83.55 120.48
CA THR A 86 -33.45 83.33 119.07
C THR A 86 -33.95 81.89 118.87
N THR A 87 -35.16 81.70 118.33
CA THR A 87 -35.77 80.37 118.10
C THR A 87 -35.00 79.55 117.05
N SER A 88 -35.06 78.21 117.12
CA SER A 88 -34.32 77.32 116.20
C SER A 88 -35.05 77.15 114.86
N GLY A 89 -34.35 77.31 113.72
CA GLY A 89 -34.87 77.07 112.36
C GLY A 89 -34.24 75.87 111.63
N ASP A 90 -33.76 74.86 112.35
CA ASP A 90 -32.99 73.73 111.80
C ASP A 90 -33.88 72.68 111.08
N ALA A 91 -33.68 72.52 109.77
CA ALA A 91 -34.39 71.55 108.93
C ALA A 91 -34.03 70.09 109.25
N GLY A 92 -32.84 69.83 109.82
CA GLY A 92 -32.43 68.48 110.23
C GLY A 92 -33.37 67.88 111.27
N LYS A 93 -33.86 68.72 112.20
CA LYS A 93 -34.86 68.31 113.20
C LYS A 93 -36.21 67.91 112.60
N VAL A 94 -36.52 68.37 111.38
CA VAL A 94 -37.71 67.95 110.62
C VAL A 94 -37.45 66.61 109.92
N LEU A 95 -36.26 66.41 109.35
CA LEU A 95 -35.89 65.15 108.68
C LEU A 95 -35.83 63.96 109.65
N ASP A 96 -35.34 64.17 110.87
CA ASP A 96 -35.33 63.15 111.92
C ASP A 96 -36.74 62.65 112.29
N LEU A 97 -37.76 63.50 112.19
CA LEU A 97 -39.15 63.13 112.47
C LEU A 97 -39.75 62.19 111.40
N ILE A 98 -39.24 62.22 110.17
CA ILE A 98 -39.81 61.47 109.03
C ILE A 98 -38.97 60.26 108.58
N SER A 99 -37.71 60.16 109.03
CA SER A 99 -36.83 59.03 108.71
C SER A 99 -37.32 57.73 109.34
N GLY A 100 -37.32 56.63 108.57
CA GLY A 100 -37.76 55.30 109.03
C GLY A 100 -39.28 55.09 109.10
N GLN A 101 -40.10 56.13 108.86
CA GLN A 101 -41.57 56.04 108.88
C GLN A 101 -42.19 55.68 107.52
N ILE A 102 -41.41 55.69 106.43
CA ILE A 102 -41.88 55.34 105.07
C ILE A 102 -41.65 53.83 104.82
N ASN A 103 -42.72 53.09 104.50
CA ASN A 103 -42.68 51.65 104.19
C ASN A 103 -43.41 51.34 102.86
N GLY A 104 -43.48 50.06 102.47
CA GLY A 104 -44.05 49.64 101.18
C GLY A 104 -45.51 50.03 100.93
N SER A 105 -46.32 50.33 101.96
CA SER A 105 -47.69 50.84 101.79
C SER A 105 -47.75 52.35 101.57
N HIS A 106 -46.65 53.07 101.86
CA HIS A 106 -46.50 54.51 101.61
C HIS A 106 -45.89 54.81 100.22
N LEU A 107 -45.49 53.77 99.47
CA LEU A 107 -45.07 53.90 98.08
C LEU A 107 -46.29 53.95 97.17
N ASP A 108 -46.31 54.91 96.24
CA ASP A 108 -47.39 55.05 95.26
C ASP A 108 -47.55 53.79 94.39
N GLN A 109 -48.78 53.54 93.92
CA GLN A 109 -49.12 52.39 93.10
C GLN A 109 -48.24 52.30 91.83
N THR A 110 -47.86 53.45 91.26
CA THR A 110 -46.96 53.53 90.09
C THR A 110 -45.58 52.93 90.33
N LEU A 111 -45.12 52.87 91.58
CA LEU A 111 -43.85 52.24 91.97
C LEU A 111 -44.03 50.78 92.41
N ARG A 112 -45.15 50.46 93.07
CA ARG A 112 -45.40 49.10 93.59
C ARG A 112 -45.65 48.08 92.49
N THR A 113 -46.36 48.44 91.43
CA THR A 113 -46.71 47.50 90.34
C THR A 113 -45.48 46.98 89.58
N PRO A 114 -44.51 47.81 89.15
CA PRO A 114 -43.27 47.32 88.55
C PRO A 114 -42.45 46.41 89.48
N ILE A 115 -42.38 46.72 90.78
CA ILE A 115 -41.62 45.94 91.77
C ILE A 115 -42.21 44.53 91.94
N ALA A 116 -43.54 44.40 91.97
CA ALA A 116 -44.20 43.10 92.10
C ALA A 116 -43.88 42.13 90.93
N LYS A 117 -43.68 42.66 89.72
CA LYS A 117 -43.37 41.86 88.52
C LYS A 117 -41.97 41.20 88.56
N ILE A 118 -41.10 41.60 89.48
CA ILE A 118 -39.74 41.02 89.58
C ILE A 118 -39.79 39.52 89.94
N GLY A 119 -40.76 39.09 90.77
CA GLY A 119 -40.93 37.68 91.10
C GLY A 119 -41.38 36.83 89.90
N ASP A 120 -42.27 37.37 89.06
CA ASP A 120 -42.71 36.73 87.83
C ASP A 120 -41.55 36.62 86.83
N LEU A 121 -40.74 37.68 86.71
CA LEU A 121 -39.54 37.68 85.88
C LEU A 121 -38.51 36.65 86.36
N GLN A 122 -38.29 36.52 87.67
CA GLN A 122 -37.39 35.51 88.23
C GLN A 122 -37.87 34.10 87.89
N THR A 123 -39.17 33.83 88.07
CA THR A 123 -39.77 32.53 87.74
C THR A 123 -39.62 32.21 86.24
N ALA A 124 -39.82 33.20 85.37
CA ALA A 124 -39.61 33.02 83.93
C ALA A 124 -38.14 32.73 83.59
N VAL A 125 -37.19 33.43 84.22
CA VAL A 125 -35.75 33.20 84.05
C VAL A 125 -35.35 31.80 84.51
N ASP A 126 -35.85 31.35 85.65
CA ASP A 126 -35.57 30.01 86.17
C ASP A 126 -36.14 28.92 85.26
N GLY A 127 -37.35 29.14 84.71
CA GLY A 127 -37.94 28.25 83.70
C GLY A 127 -37.08 28.13 82.45
N VAL A 128 -36.56 29.24 81.92
CA VAL A 128 -35.63 29.25 80.79
C VAL A 128 -34.32 28.52 81.14
N ASN A 129 -33.76 28.79 82.33
CA ASN A 129 -32.54 28.17 82.80
C ASN A 129 -32.67 26.65 83.00
N ALA A 130 -33.86 26.16 83.36
CA ALA A 130 -34.14 24.73 83.46
C ALA A 130 -34.27 24.04 82.09
N GLN A 131 -34.75 24.74 81.07
CA GLN A 131 -34.92 24.20 79.71
C GLN A 131 -33.61 24.16 78.90
N LEU A 132 -32.72 25.12 79.13
CA LEU A 132 -31.48 25.29 78.37
C LEU A 132 -30.57 24.04 78.34
N PRO A 133 -30.32 23.32 79.46
CA PRO A 133 -29.51 22.10 79.45
C PRO A 133 -30.10 20.99 78.59
N THR A 134 -31.43 20.83 78.61
CA THR A 134 -32.14 19.82 77.81
C THR A 134 -31.98 20.11 76.32
N LEU A 135 -32.19 21.36 75.91
CA LEU A 135 -31.97 21.80 74.52
C LEU A 135 -30.52 21.58 74.09
N ASN A 136 -29.54 21.90 74.94
CA ASN A 136 -28.13 21.66 74.64
C ASN A 136 -27.80 20.17 74.46
N SER A 137 -28.39 19.29 75.27
CA SER A 137 -28.22 17.83 75.14
C SER A 137 -28.86 17.27 73.86
N GLN A 138 -30.06 17.76 73.52
CA GLN A 138 -30.73 17.42 72.26
C GLN A 138 -29.90 17.86 71.05
N LEU A 139 -29.38 19.09 71.06
CA LEU A 139 -28.51 19.61 70.00
C LEU A 139 -27.22 18.80 69.86
N ALA A 140 -26.59 18.43 70.98
CA ALA A 140 -25.39 17.59 70.97
C ALA A 140 -25.68 16.20 70.39
N THR A 141 -26.86 15.64 70.64
CA THR A 141 -27.28 14.35 70.09
C THR A 141 -27.54 14.45 68.58
N ALA A 142 -28.32 15.44 68.16
CA ALA A 142 -28.57 15.70 66.74
C ALA A 142 -27.25 15.91 65.97
N ASN A 143 -26.29 16.64 66.55
CA ASN A 143 -24.97 16.82 65.95
C ASN A 143 -24.22 15.49 65.78
N ARG A 144 -24.24 14.59 66.77
CA ARG A 144 -23.59 13.27 66.65
C ARG A 144 -24.22 12.41 65.57
N GLU A 145 -25.54 12.39 65.48
CA GLU A 145 -26.28 11.65 64.45
C GLU A 145 -25.98 12.19 63.06
N LEU A 146 -25.97 13.53 62.91
CA LEU A 146 -25.62 14.19 61.66
C LEU A 146 -24.19 13.83 61.20
N GLN A 147 -23.21 13.85 62.12
CA GLN A 147 -21.83 13.46 61.80
C GLN A 147 -21.73 12.00 61.36
N THR A 148 -22.51 11.11 61.98
CA THR A 148 -22.57 9.69 61.59
C THR A 148 -23.15 9.53 60.19
N ALA A 149 -24.25 10.23 59.88
CA ALA A 149 -24.85 10.23 58.56
C ALA A 149 -23.88 10.77 57.49
N ILE A 150 -23.15 11.85 57.77
CA ILE A 150 -22.12 12.41 56.87
C ILE A 150 -21.02 11.39 56.58
N SER A 151 -20.55 10.65 57.60
CA SER A 151 -19.53 9.61 57.43
C SER A 151 -20.01 8.46 56.53
N ASN A 152 -21.24 7.98 56.75
CA ASN A 152 -21.84 6.93 55.93
C ASN A 152 -22.02 7.38 54.47
N ILE A 153 -22.53 8.61 54.25
CA ILE A 153 -22.67 9.19 52.91
C ILE A 153 -21.31 9.32 52.22
N THR A 154 -20.25 9.69 52.95
CA THR A 154 -18.90 9.79 52.40
C THR A 154 -18.36 8.43 51.98
N THR A 155 -18.63 7.38 52.77
CA THR A 155 -18.25 6.01 52.45
C THR A 155 -18.94 5.52 51.17
N GLU A 156 -20.25 5.72 51.07
CA GLU A 156 -21.02 5.34 49.89
C GLU A 156 -20.63 6.16 48.65
N ARG A 157 -20.34 7.47 48.81
CA ARG A 157 -19.78 8.29 47.73
C ARG A 157 -18.48 7.70 47.19
N ASN A 158 -17.59 7.23 48.06
CA ASN A 158 -16.32 6.62 47.65
C ASN A 158 -16.53 5.29 46.93
N ARG A 159 -17.49 4.47 47.37
CA ARG A 159 -17.88 3.22 46.68
C ARG A 159 -18.45 3.49 45.28
N ILE A 160 -19.37 4.45 45.18
CA ILE A 160 -19.95 4.90 43.90
C ILE A 160 -18.86 5.43 42.97
N THR A 161 -17.92 6.23 43.49
CA THR A 161 -16.80 6.77 42.69
C THR A 161 -15.93 5.66 42.12
N SER A 162 -15.66 4.60 42.89
CA SER A 162 -14.94 3.43 42.39
C SER A 162 -15.74 2.67 41.33
N ALA A 163 -17.04 2.43 41.56
CA ALA A 163 -17.91 1.79 40.57
C ALA A 163 -17.98 2.56 39.24
N ILE A 164 -18.00 3.90 39.30
CA ILE A 164 -17.94 4.76 38.09
C ILE A 164 -16.63 4.54 37.32
N ARG A 165 -15.50 4.44 38.02
CA ARG A 165 -14.19 4.15 37.39
C ARG A 165 -14.20 2.78 36.71
N ASP A 166 -14.73 1.76 37.39
CA ASP A 166 -14.83 0.40 36.83
C ASP A 166 -15.74 0.37 35.59
N ILE A 167 -16.90 1.04 35.64
CA ILE A 167 -17.80 1.16 34.49
C ILE A 167 -17.11 1.86 33.31
N THR A 168 -16.36 2.92 33.58
CA THR A 168 -15.61 3.65 32.54
C THR A 168 -14.56 2.74 31.89
N ALA A 169 -13.84 1.94 32.69
CA ALA A 169 -12.88 0.96 32.18
C ALA A 169 -13.56 -0.12 31.33
N LEU A 170 -14.71 -0.64 31.78
CA LEU A 170 -15.50 -1.62 31.02
C LEU A 170 -16.03 -1.04 29.69
N GLN A 171 -16.40 0.24 29.67
CA GLN A 171 -16.80 0.91 28.43
C GLN A 171 -15.62 1.05 27.45
N ALA A 172 -14.43 1.38 27.96
CA ALA A 172 -13.23 1.43 27.14
C ALA A 172 -12.88 0.05 26.55
N ASP A 173 -12.93 -1.01 27.35
CA ASP A 173 -12.70 -2.39 26.90
C ASP A 173 -13.76 -2.84 25.87
N LYS A 174 -15.03 -2.54 26.13
CA LYS A 174 -16.13 -2.79 25.16
C LYS A 174 -15.86 -2.11 23.82
N ASN A 175 -15.40 -0.85 23.82
CA ASN A 175 -15.09 -0.13 22.60
C ASN A 175 -13.89 -0.75 21.87
N ALA A 176 -12.84 -1.16 22.60
CA ALA A 176 -11.70 -1.87 22.04
C ALA A 176 -12.11 -3.22 21.40
N LYS A 177 -12.94 -4.01 22.08
CA LYS A 177 -13.51 -5.26 21.54
C LYS A 177 -14.42 -5.03 20.34
N THR A 178 -15.19 -3.94 20.32
CA THR A 178 -15.99 -3.56 19.15
C THR A 178 -15.10 -3.29 17.93
N GLN A 179 -13.97 -2.60 18.12
CA GLN A 179 -13.00 -2.37 17.06
C GLN A 179 -12.31 -3.65 16.59
N GLU A 180 -11.95 -4.54 17.52
CA GLU A 180 -11.37 -5.85 17.21
C GLU A 180 -12.33 -6.69 16.34
N ILE A 181 -13.63 -6.71 16.68
CA ILE A 181 -14.67 -7.36 15.89
C ILE A 181 -14.78 -6.74 14.49
N ALA A 182 -14.76 -5.41 14.38
CA ALA A 182 -14.80 -4.73 13.08
C ALA A 182 -13.61 -5.12 12.19
N ASN A 183 -12.40 -5.16 12.76
CA ASN A 183 -11.19 -5.60 12.06
C ASN A 183 -11.27 -7.08 11.62
N LEU A 184 -11.81 -7.95 12.48
CA LEU A 184 -12.07 -9.35 12.14
C LEU A 184 -13.09 -9.47 11.01
N THR A 185 -14.18 -8.70 11.03
CA THR A 185 -15.16 -8.66 9.93
C THR A 185 -14.52 -8.24 8.62
N GLN A 186 -13.67 -7.20 8.63
CA GLN A 186 -12.95 -6.76 7.44
C GLN A 186 -12.01 -7.86 6.90
N THR A 187 -11.29 -8.53 7.80
CA THR A 187 -10.39 -9.64 7.45
C THR A 187 -11.18 -10.81 6.84
N MET A 188 -12.31 -11.18 7.43
CA MET A 188 -13.20 -12.22 6.91
C MET A 188 -13.79 -11.87 5.53
N ASN A 189 -14.13 -10.60 5.30
CA ASN A 189 -14.58 -10.14 3.99
C ASN A 189 -13.46 -10.23 2.94
N GLY A 190 -12.22 -9.92 3.33
CA GLY A 190 -11.03 -10.17 2.52
C GLY A 190 -10.86 -11.65 2.16
N HIS A 191 -10.89 -12.53 3.16
CA HIS A 191 -10.82 -13.98 2.95
C HIS A 191 -11.96 -14.49 2.05
N THR A 192 -13.20 -14.00 2.23
CA THR A 192 -14.35 -14.36 1.39
C THR A 192 -14.11 -14.00 -0.07
N SER A 193 -13.49 -12.85 -0.33
CA SER A 193 -13.14 -12.41 -1.69
C SER A 193 -12.05 -13.30 -2.30
N SER A 194 -10.98 -13.59 -1.55
CA SER A 194 -9.93 -14.52 -1.99
C SER A 194 -10.47 -15.94 -2.26
N ILE A 195 -11.40 -16.44 -1.44
CA ILE A 195 -12.05 -17.73 -1.66
C ILE A 195 -12.87 -17.74 -2.96
N ARG A 196 -13.58 -16.65 -3.27
CA ARG A 196 -14.32 -16.52 -4.54
C ARG A 196 -13.38 -16.54 -5.74
N GLU A 197 -12.26 -15.81 -5.68
CA GLU A 197 -11.24 -15.80 -6.74
C GLU A 197 -10.61 -17.18 -6.95
N LEU A 198 -10.31 -17.92 -5.87
CA LEU A 198 -9.85 -19.30 -5.94
C LEU A 198 -10.91 -20.21 -6.60
N GLY A 199 -12.18 -20.02 -6.29
CA GLY A 199 -13.30 -20.73 -6.92
C GLY A 199 -13.35 -20.50 -8.44
N VAL A 200 -13.22 -19.25 -8.89
CA VAL A 200 -13.15 -18.90 -10.32
C VAL A 200 -11.94 -19.55 -10.99
N THR A 201 -10.76 -19.41 -10.37
CA THR A 201 -9.50 -19.99 -10.89
C THR A 201 -9.60 -21.51 -11.03
N THR A 202 -10.22 -22.18 -10.06
CA THR A 202 -10.43 -23.63 -10.09
C THR A 202 -11.38 -24.03 -11.23
N GLY A 203 -12.42 -23.23 -11.47
CA GLY A 203 -13.32 -23.40 -12.62
C GLY A 203 -12.58 -23.30 -13.96
N ASP A 204 -11.77 -22.25 -14.13
CA ASP A 204 -10.97 -22.04 -15.36
C ASP A 204 -9.96 -23.17 -15.59
N LEU A 205 -9.30 -23.64 -14.52
CA LEU A 205 -8.38 -24.77 -14.60
C LEU A 205 -9.09 -26.07 -15.00
N SER A 206 -10.29 -26.32 -14.46
CA SER A 206 -11.11 -27.48 -14.83
C SER A 206 -11.51 -27.45 -16.31
N GLN A 207 -11.87 -26.26 -16.83
CA GLN A 207 -12.17 -26.08 -18.26
C GLN A 207 -10.93 -26.31 -19.14
N LYS A 208 -9.78 -25.72 -18.79
CA LYS A 208 -8.52 -25.93 -19.52
C LYS A 208 -8.10 -27.40 -19.52
N TYR A 209 -8.23 -28.08 -18.39
CA TYR A 209 -7.97 -29.51 -18.28
C TYR A 209 -8.84 -30.31 -19.27
N THR A 210 -10.13 -30.01 -19.33
CA THR A 210 -11.07 -30.66 -20.25
C THR A 210 -10.69 -30.42 -21.71
N GLN A 211 -10.33 -29.18 -22.09
CA GLN A 211 -9.89 -28.84 -23.44
C GLN A 211 -8.61 -29.59 -23.85
N ILE A 212 -7.60 -29.62 -22.98
CA ILE A 212 -6.35 -30.33 -23.23
C ILE A 212 -6.61 -31.84 -23.33
N LYS A 213 -7.48 -32.38 -22.46
CA LYS A 213 -7.86 -33.80 -22.52
C LYS A 213 -8.50 -34.15 -23.86
N THR A 214 -9.44 -33.33 -24.36
CA THR A 214 -10.03 -33.52 -25.69
C THR A 214 -8.98 -33.43 -26.81
N GLN A 215 -8.07 -32.46 -26.76
CA GLN A 215 -6.99 -32.35 -27.75
C GLN A 215 -6.07 -33.58 -27.74
N ALA A 216 -5.73 -34.10 -26.56
CA ALA A 216 -4.91 -35.30 -26.42
C ALA A 216 -5.61 -36.56 -26.95
N ASP A 217 -6.92 -36.68 -26.71
CA ASP A 217 -7.72 -37.79 -27.25
C ASP A 217 -7.81 -37.73 -28.79
N ASN A 218 -7.99 -36.53 -29.35
CA ASN A 218 -7.96 -36.32 -30.80
C ASN A 218 -6.60 -36.67 -31.41
N ALA A 219 -5.50 -36.18 -30.82
CA ALA A 219 -4.15 -36.50 -31.28
C ALA A 219 -3.86 -38.01 -31.23
N THR A 220 -4.35 -38.70 -30.19
CA THR A 220 -4.23 -40.16 -30.07
C THR A 220 -4.97 -40.88 -31.19
N SER A 221 -6.16 -40.41 -31.55
CA SER A 221 -6.95 -40.92 -32.68
C SER A 221 -6.22 -40.71 -34.02
N GLU A 222 -5.74 -39.49 -34.29
CA GLU A 222 -4.99 -39.16 -35.50
C GLU A 222 -3.71 -40.01 -35.66
N ILE A 223 -2.95 -40.20 -34.57
CA ILE A 223 -1.76 -41.08 -34.57
C ILE A 223 -2.15 -42.52 -34.92
N THR A 224 -3.30 -43.00 -34.42
CA THR A 224 -3.79 -44.36 -34.73
C THR A 224 -4.12 -44.49 -36.22
N THR A 225 -4.79 -43.49 -36.81
CA THR A 225 -5.07 -43.46 -38.25
C THR A 225 -3.81 -43.39 -39.10
N ILE A 226 -2.82 -42.57 -38.70
CA ILE A 226 -1.52 -42.49 -39.39
C ILE A 226 -0.81 -43.84 -39.36
N LYS A 227 -0.78 -44.53 -38.21
CA LYS A 227 -0.19 -45.87 -38.09
C LYS A 227 -0.83 -46.88 -39.04
N GLN A 228 -2.17 -46.90 -39.12
CA GLN A 228 -2.89 -47.78 -40.05
C GLN A 228 -2.52 -47.48 -41.51
N THR A 229 -2.45 -46.19 -41.86
CA THR A 229 -2.06 -45.74 -43.20
C THR A 229 -0.62 -46.15 -43.53
N GLN A 230 0.30 -45.97 -42.58
CA GLN A 230 1.70 -46.36 -42.73
C GLN A 230 1.85 -47.86 -42.96
N THR A 231 1.12 -48.70 -42.20
CA THR A 231 1.09 -50.15 -42.43
C THR A 231 0.56 -50.49 -43.82
N GLY A 232 -0.51 -49.84 -44.27
CA GLY A 232 -1.06 -50.04 -45.63
C GLY A 232 -0.09 -49.61 -46.73
N GLN A 233 0.66 -48.53 -46.53
CA GLN A 233 1.72 -48.08 -47.42
C GLN A 233 2.89 -49.07 -47.45
N ALA A 234 3.34 -49.56 -46.29
CA ALA A 234 4.40 -50.57 -46.21
C ALA A 234 4.05 -51.82 -47.02
N SER A 235 2.82 -52.35 -46.87
CA SER A 235 2.36 -53.47 -47.69
C SER A 235 2.31 -53.16 -49.19
N SER A 236 2.05 -51.92 -49.57
CA SER A 236 2.05 -51.49 -50.97
C SER A 236 3.46 -51.40 -51.54
N ILE A 237 4.41 -50.92 -50.73
CA ILE A 237 5.84 -50.91 -51.05
C ILE A 237 6.35 -52.33 -51.23
N ASP A 238 6.04 -53.26 -50.32
CA ASP A 238 6.44 -54.68 -50.45
C ASP A 238 5.91 -55.31 -51.75
N ARG A 239 4.65 -55.03 -52.10
CA ARG A 239 4.07 -55.48 -53.38
C ARG A 239 4.78 -54.89 -54.59
N LEU A 240 5.16 -53.61 -54.55
CA LEU A 240 5.93 -52.99 -55.63
C LEU A 240 7.34 -53.57 -55.73
N GLY A 241 8.01 -53.78 -54.59
CA GLY A 241 9.32 -54.44 -54.51
C GLY A 241 9.29 -55.80 -55.17
N ALA A 242 8.33 -56.66 -54.80
CA ALA A 242 8.15 -57.96 -55.44
C ALA A 242 7.88 -57.88 -56.95
N ARG A 243 7.18 -56.84 -57.43
CA ARG A 243 7.00 -56.64 -58.88
C ARG A 243 8.30 -56.22 -59.56
N PHE A 244 9.10 -55.36 -58.93
CA PHE A 244 10.39 -54.92 -59.46
C PHE A 244 11.44 -56.04 -59.46
N ASP A 245 11.53 -56.84 -58.40
CA ASP A 245 12.48 -57.96 -58.31
C ASP A 245 12.26 -59.00 -59.41
N ASN A 246 11.02 -59.10 -59.93
CA ASN A 246 10.66 -59.99 -61.03
C ASN A 246 10.82 -59.38 -62.44
N LEU A 247 11.27 -58.12 -62.55
CA LEU A 247 11.51 -57.45 -63.83
C LEU A 247 12.97 -57.68 -64.29
N ALA A 248 13.14 -58.38 -65.41
CA ALA A 248 14.41 -58.49 -66.12
C ALA A 248 14.24 -57.87 -67.51
N VAL A 249 14.77 -56.67 -67.72
CA VAL A 249 14.67 -55.95 -69.01
C VAL A 249 15.89 -56.30 -69.87
N GLY A 250 15.64 -56.83 -71.06
CA GLY A 250 16.69 -57.02 -72.07
C GLY A 250 17.04 -55.69 -72.72
N GLY A 251 18.24 -55.56 -73.27
CA GLY A 251 18.66 -54.31 -73.91
C GLY A 251 19.67 -54.57 -75.02
N ARG A 252 20.65 -55.40 -74.70
CA ARG A 252 21.64 -55.87 -75.66
C ARG A 252 20.98 -56.79 -76.69
N ASN A 253 21.03 -56.38 -77.96
CA ASN A 253 20.79 -57.31 -79.06
C ASN A 253 21.98 -58.27 -79.17
N LEU A 254 21.73 -59.55 -79.05
CA LEU A 254 22.73 -60.63 -79.16
C LEU A 254 22.86 -61.18 -80.58
N LEU A 255 22.01 -60.73 -81.51
CA LEU A 255 22.09 -61.10 -82.92
C LEU A 255 22.87 -60.02 -83.69
N LEU A 256 23.96 -60.44 -84.33
CA LEU A 256 24.79 -59.63 -85.20
C LEU A 256 24.15 -59.40 -86.57
N ASN A 257 24.51 -58.28 -87.20
CA ASN A 257 24.12 -57.94 -88.56
C ASN A 257 22.59 -57.96 -88.79
N THR A 258 21.81 -57.61 -87.77
CA THR A 258 20.34 -57.68 -87.84
C THR A 258 19.67 -56.49 -88.50
N GLN A 259 20.44 -55.44 -88.78
CA GLN A 259 20.00 -54.30 -89.58
C GLN A 259 19.99 -54.64 -91.08
N ALA A 260 21.07 -55.25 -91.57
CA ALA A 260 21.28 -55.55 -92.98
C ALA A 260 20.92 -57.01 -93.35
N LEU A 261 20.88 -57.91 -92.36
CA LEU A 261 20.68 -59.35 -92.53
C LEU A 261 21.66 -59.98 -93.52
N ASN A 262 22.92 -59.54 -93.52
CA ASN A 262 24.01 -60.00 -94.41
C ASN A 262 25.34 -59.67 -93.70
N PRO A 263 26.39 -60.53 -93.70
CA PRO A 263 26.56 -61.83 -94.36
C PRO A 263 26.15 -63.06 -93.55
N LEU A 264 25.86 -62.90 -92.26
CA LEU A 264 25.64 -64.03 -91.36
C LEU A 264 24.26 -64.70 -91.50
N TRP A 265 23.32 -64.10 -92.23
CA TRP A 265 21.98 -64.63 -92.42
C TRP A 265 21.88 -65.40 -93.73
N THR A 266 21.74 -66.71 -93.63
CA THR A 266 21.77 -67.61 -94.79
C THR A 266 20.38 -68.17 -95.09
N ARG A 267 20.12 -68.44 -96.37
CA ARG A 267 18.92 -69.12 -96.89
C ARG A 267 17.55 -68.39 -96.84
N PRO A 268 17.43 -67.05 -96.77
CA PRO A 268 16.20 -66.39 -97.21
C PRO A 268 16.01 -66.52 -98.73
N THR A 269 14.78 -66.33 -99.21
CA THR A 269 14.46 -66.32 -100.65
C THR A 269 15.14 -65.11 -101.32
N SER A 270 15.10 -63.96 -100.65
CA SER A 270 15.84 -62.76 -101.00
C SER A 270 16.10 -61.92 -99.74
N ILE A 271 17.14 -61.09 -99.77
CA ILE A 271 17.37 -60.02 -98.79
C ILE A 271 17.51 -58.71 -99.57
N GLU A 272 16.61 -57.77 -99.32
CA GLU A 272 16.63 -56.45 -99.94
C GLU A 272 16.49 -55.39 -98.86
N ASN A 273 17.43 -54.45 -98.79
CA ASN A 273 17.41 -53.32 -97.84
C ASN A 273 17.14 -53.74 -96.38
N GLY A 274 17.73 -54.85 -95.91
CA GLY A 274 17.57 -55.33 -94.54
C GLY A 274 16.25 -56.07 -94.25
N VAL A 275 15.50 -56.44 -95.30
CA VAL A 275 14.28 -57.25 -95.21
C VAL A 275 14.54 -58.63 -95.80
N ALA A 276 14.35 -59.68 -95.01
CA ALA A 276 14.45 -61.06 -95.46
C ALA A 276 13.07 -61.62 -95.84
N THR A 277 12.93 -62.11 -97.07
CA THR A 277 11.69 -62.70 -97.59
C THR A 277 11.74 -64.23 -97.54
N PHE A 278 10.70 -64.85 -96.99
CA PHE A 278 10.54 -66.30 -96.86
C PHE A 278 9.32 -66.78 -97.63
N VAL A 279 9.51 -67.69 -98.59
CA VAL A 279 8.42 -68.36 -99.32
C VAL A 279 8.37 -69.82 -98.88
N ALA A 280 7.22 -70.29 -98.38
CA ALA A 280 7.04 -71.66 -97.96
C ALA A 280 6.97 -72.62 -99.15
N THR A 281 7.84 -73.65 -99.16
CA THR A 281 7.92 -74.69 -100.21
C THR A 281 7.75 -76.12 -99.67
N GLY A 282 7.38 -76.29 -98.39
CA GLY A 282 7.09 -77.59 -97.78
C GLY A 282 8.09 -78.10 -96.75
N ARG A 283 9.38 -77.68 -96.75
CA ARG A 283 10.30 -77.75 -95.58
C ARG A 283 11.61 -76.98 -95.83
N LEU A 284 12.01 -76.16 -94.85
CA LEU A 284 13.34 -75.53 -94.59
C LEU A 284 13.67 -74.20 -95.34
N LEU A 285 14.34 -73.16 -94.80
CA LEU A 285 14.58 -72.47 -93.49
C LEU A 285 15.58 -71.33 -93.81
N ALA A 286 15.45 -70.14 -93.19
CA ALA A 286 16.60 -69.27 -93.01
C ALA A 286 17.28 -69.57 -91.67
N SER A 287 18.58 -69.81 -91.72
CA SER A 287 19.42 -70.02 -90.55
C SER A 287 20.48 -68.94 -90.53
N THR A 288 20.67 -68.31 -89.38
CA THR A 288 21.87 -67.51 -89.18
C THR A 288 22.79 -68.27 -88.21
N GLN A 289 24.03 -68.51 -88.62
CA GLN A 289 25.08 -68.94 -87.69
C GLN A 289 25.49 -67.69 -86.91
N GLN A 290 24.93 -67.54 -85.72
CA GLN A 290 25.20 -66.42 -84.81
C GLN A 290 26.03 -66.94 -83.62
N SER A 291 27.10 -67.68 -83.93
CA SER A 291 27.77 -68.57 -83.00
C SER A 291 28.39 -67.86 -81.80
N ASP A 292 28.89 -66.64 -81.96
CA ASP A 292 29.83 -66.09 -80.98
C ASP A 292 29.11 -65.31 -79.87
N ASN A 293 28.17 -64.42 -80.22
CA ASN A 293 27.46 -63.60 -79.23
C ASN A 293 26.27 -64.31 -78.56
N VAL A 294 25.66 -65.29 -79.24
CA VAL A 294 24.54 -66.07 -78.68
C VAL A 294 25.06 -67.19 -77.75
N GLN A 295 26.35 -67.54 -77.81
CA GLN A 295 26.99 -68.43 -76.82
C GLN A 295 27.09 -67.83 -75.42
N ALA A 296 27.04 -66.50 -75.31
CA ALA A 296 27.03 -65.79 -74.03
C ALA A 296 25.68 -65.91 -73.29
N LEU A 297 24.67 -66.58 -73.86
CA LEU A 297 23.44 -66.88 -73.15
C LEU A 297 23.68 -67.78 -71.94
N GLU A 298 23.07 -67.41 -70.82
CA GLU A 298 23.01 -68.17 -69.59
C GLU A 298 21.57 -68.63 -69.30
N ASN A 299 21.41 -69.57 -68.38
CA ASN A 299 20.08 -70.05 -67.95
C ASN A 299 19.18 -68.88 -67.55
N GLY A 300 17.99 -68.79 -68.13
CA GLY A 300 17.04 -67.71 -67.83
C GLY A 300 16.04 -67.44 -68.95
N LYS A 301 15.23 -66.40 -68.77
CA LYS A 301 14.29 -65.93 -69.80
C LYS A 301 15.05 -65.16 -70.88
N VAL A 302 14.79 -65.47 -72.15
CA VAL A 302 15.27 -64.70 -73.29
C VAL A 302 14.08 -64.23 -74.11
N THR A 303 14.09 -62.98 -74.49
CA THR A 303 13.06 -62.39 -75.34
C THR A 303 13.60 -62.22 -76.75
N ILE A 304 12.82 -62.68 -77.71
CA ILE A 304 13.08 -62.50 -79.13
C ILE A 304 12.03 -61.55 -79.65
N SER A 305 12.45 -60.49 -80.32
CA SER A 305 11.55 -59.61 -81.05
C SER A 305 12.01 -59.39 -82.47
N PHE A 306 11.06 -59.17 -83.38
CA PHE A 306 11.34 -58.87 -84.78
C PHE A 306 10.13 -58.18 -85.39
N THR A 307 10.32 -57.54 -86.54
CA THR A 307 9.21 -56.95 -87.29
C THR A 307 8.90 -57.83 -88.49
N ALA A 308 7.63 -58.20 -88.68
CA ALA A 308 7.23 -59.08 -89.76
C ALA A 308 5.91 -58.66 -90.41
N LYS A 309 5.70 -59.15 -91.62
CA LYS A 309 4.39 -59.19 -92.31
C LYS A 309 4.27 -60.47 -93.10
N SER A 310 3.05 -60.89 -93.42
CA SER A 310 2.78 -62.05 -94.26
C SER A 310 1.65 -61.79 -95.25
N ASN A 311 1.64 -62.55 -96.35
CA ASN A 311 0.59 -62.47 -97.36
C ASN A 311 -0.76 -63.07 -96.89
N ARG A 312 -0.72 -63.94 -95.87
CA ARG A 312 -1.88 -64.53 -95.19
C ARG A 312 -1.53 -64.90 -93.75
N ASP A 313 -2.53 -65.21 -92.94
CA ASP A 313 -2.32 -65.72 -91.58
C ASP A 313 -1.49 -67.01 -91.65
N GLY A 314 -0.46 -67.08 -90.83
CA GLY A 314 0.39 -68.25 -90.72
C GLY A 314 1.26 -68.16 -89.48
N ARG A 315 2.09 -69.17 -89.25
CA ARG A 315 2.97 -69.21 -88.08
C ARG A 315 4.44 -69.30 -88.48
N LEU A 316 5.24 -68.56 -87.73
CA LEU A 316 6.69 -68.76 -87.70
C LEU A 316 7.03 -69.60 -86.47
N HIS A 317 7.97 -70.51 -86.63
CA HIS A 317 8.57 -71.28 -85.55
C HIS A 317 9.94 -70.70 -85.29
N ILE A 318 10.04 -69.91 -84.22
CA ILE A 318 11.26 -69.22 -83.82
C ILE A 318 12.05 -70.16 -82.94
N ARG A 319 13.33 -70.40 -83.27
CA ARG A 319 14.16 -71.38 -82.57
C ARG A 319 15.53 -70.83 -82.19
N LEU A 320 15.97 -71.25 -81.01
CA LEU A 320 17.36 -71.28 -80.61
C LEU A 320 17.82 -72.73 -80.71
N ARG A 321 18.50 -73.06 -81.79
CA ARG A 321 19.07 -74.40 -82.01
C ARG A 321 20.44 -74.45 -81.36
N ARG A 322 20.58 -75.25 -80.31
CA ARG A 322 21.81 -75.44 -79.57
C ARG A 322 22.52 -76.68 -80.09
N PHE A 323 23.84 -76.62 -80.21
CA PHE A 323 24.69 -77.77 -80.55
C PHE A 323 25.67 -78.04 -79.40
N ASN A 324 25.96 -79.31 -79.12
CA ASN A 324 27.03 -79.69 -78.19
C ASN A 324 28.32 -80.05 -78.94
N THR A 325 29.41 -80.25 -78.20
CA THR A 325 30.73 -80.65 -78.73
C THR A 325 30.73 -81.97 -79.51
N ASN A 326 29.68 -82.79 -79.37
CA ASN A 326 29.50 -84.03 -80.13
C ASN A 326 28.66 -83.80 -81.41
N ASN A 327 28.40 -82.54 -81.78
CA ASN A 327 27.55 -82.11 -82.88
C ASN A 327 26.10 -82.64 -82.82
N GLN A 328 25.62 -83.00 -81.63
CA GLN A 328 24.19 -83.26 -81.39
C GLN A 328 23.45 -81.93 -81.27
N LEU A 329 22.15 -81.90 -81.62
CA LEU A 329 21.33 -80.69 -81.62
C LEU A 329 20.14 -80.78 -80.65
N SER A 330 19.75 -79.64 -80.06
CA SER A 330 18.55 -79.49 -79.24
C SER A 330 17.93 -78.09 -79.42
N ASP A 331 16.65 -78.05 -79.77
CA ASP A 331 15.93 -76.80 -80.08
C ASP A 331 15.15 -76.30 -78.86
N ILE A 332 15.30 -75.02 -78.51
CA ILE A 332 14.32 -74.27 -77.70
C ILE A 332 13.53 -73.40 -78.65
N ALA A 333 12.23 -73.60 -78.73
CA ALA A 333 11.45 -72.99 -79.79
C ALA A 333 9.99 -72.77 -79.41
N GLN A 334 9.37 -71.78 -80.06
CA GLN A 334 7.95 -71.48 -79.90
C GLN A 334 7.36 -71.00 -81.23
N TYR A 335 6.10 -71.36 -81.48
CA TYR A 335 5.33 -70.81 -82.59
C TYR A 335 4.81 -69.43 -82.24
N ILE A 336 4.88 -68.52 -83.21
CA ILE A 336 4.26 -67.21 -83.15
C ILE A 336 3.40 -67.00 -84.40
N ALA A 337 2.16 -66.56 -84.17
CA ALA A 337 1.25 -66.24 -85.26
C ALA A 337 1.63 -64.90 -85.88
N ILE A 338 1.78 -64.90 -87.21
CA ILE A 338 1.97 -63.71 -88.03
C ILE A 338 0.66 -63.46 -88.76
N ASP A 339 -0.01 -62.40 -88.35
CA ASP A 339 -1.38 -62.04 -88.70
C ASP A 339 -1.48 -60.70 -89.45
N SER A 340 -0.36 -60.02 -89.67
CA SER A 340 -0.35 -58.67 -90.25
C SER A 340 0.15 -58.66 -91.69
N ARG A 341 -0.53 -57.86 -92.53
CA ARG A 341 -0.11 -57.60 -93.93
C ARG A 341 0.83 -56.40 -94.02
N GLU A 342 0.83 -55.57 -92.96
CA GLU A 342 1.78 -54.50 -92.74
C GLU A 342 2.86 -54.94 -91.75
N PHE A 343 4.02 -54.30 -91.78
CA PHE A 343 5.09 -54.60 -90.83
C PHE A 343 4.65 -54.29 -89.39
N LYS A 344 4.44 -55.35 -88.61
CA LYS A 344 4.07 -55.30 -87.19
C LYS A 344 5.19 -55.90 -86.36
N ARG A 345 5.40 -55.36 -85.16
CA ARG A 345 6.36 -55.93 -84.22
C ARG A 345 5.77 -57.15 -83.53
N TYR A 346 6.54 -58.22 -83.51
CA TYR A 346 6.24 -59.46 -82.83
C TYR A 346 7.32 -59.75 -81.80
N SER A 347 6.93 -60.33 -80.67
CA SER A 347 7.85 -60.76 -79.64
C SER A 347 7.35 -62.01 -78.94
N LEU A 348 8.28 -62.81 -78.46
CA LEU A 348 8.01 -63.96 -77.59
C LEU A 348 9.15 -64.11 -76.60
N THR A 349 8.87 -64.75 -75.47
CA THR A 349 9.86 -65.04 -74.44
C THR A 349 9.99 -66.54 -74.27
N LEU A 350 11.22 -67.04 -74.39
CA LEU A 350 11.58 -68.44 -74.22
C LEU A 350 12.27 -68.64 -72.88
N ASP A 351 12.06 -69.80 -72.27
CA ASP A 351 12.92 -70.32 -71.21
C ASP A 351 14.18 -70.90 -71.83
N TYR A 352 15.27 -70.15 -71.78
CA TYR A 352 16.57 -70.63 -72.22
C TYR A 352 17.23 -71.44 -71.11
N SER A 353 17.60 -72.67 -71.45
CA SER A 353 18.52 -73.48 -70.66
C SER A 353 19.79 -73.66 -71.49
N LYS A 354 20.96 -73.48 -70.90
CA LYS A 354 22.25 -73.77 -71.53
C LYS A 354 22.47 -75.27 -71.51
N TRP A 355 22.81 -75.86 -72.65
CA TRP A 355 23.07 -77.29 -72.72
C TRP A 355 24.49 -77.60 -72.21
N THR A 356 24.68 -78.72 -71.50
CA THR A 356 26.01 -79.17 -71.07
C THR A 356 26.92 -79.36 -72.28
N ASN A 357 28.15 -78.82 -72.23
CA ASN A 357 29.11 -78.81 -73.33
C ASN A 357 28.55 -78.20 -74.63
N GLN A 358 27.71 -77.16 -74.52
CA GLN A 358 27.22 -76.42 -75.68
C GLN A 358 28.38 -75.74 -76.42
N GLU A 359 28.48 -75.99 -77.72
CA GLU A 359 29.53 -75.47 -78.60
C GLU A 359 29.06 -74.28 -79.43
N ARG A 360 27.79 -74.25 -79.84
CA ARG A 360 27.21 -73.11 -80.59
C ARG A 360 25.70 -73.03 -80.43
N VAL A 361 25.16 -71.83 -80.66
CA VAL A 361 23.72 -71.59 -80.74
C VAL A 361 23.41 -70.87 -82.04
N ASN A 362 22.44 -71.40 -82.79
CA ASN A 362 21.93 -70.77 -83.99
C ASN A 362 20.55 -70.19 -83.70
N PHE A 363 20.32 -68.99 -84.22
CA PHE A 363 18.99 -68.41 -84.30
C PHE A 363 18.35 -68.81 -85.63
N GLU A 364 17.16 -69.41 -85.58
CA GLU A 364 16.45 -69.88 -86.76
C GLU A 364 15.01 -69.36 -86.77
N ILE A 365 14.58 -68.89 -87.94
CA ILE A 365 13.18 -68.58 -88.22
C ILE A 365 12.70 -69.61 -89.22
N ALA A 366 11.78 -70.47 -88.80
CA ALA A 366 11.17 -71.48 -89.66
C ALA A 366 9.71 -71.18 -89.93
N THR A 367 9.17 -71.82 -90.96
CA THR A 367 7.74 -71.96 -91.14
C THR A 367 7.43 -73.38 -91.62
N TYR A 368 6.26 -73.88 -91.24
CA TYR A 368 5.70 -75.15 -91.71
C TYR A 368 4.38 -74.94 -92.42
N GLU A 369 4.10 -73.70 -92.83
CA GLU A 369 2.90 -73.38 -93.58
C GLU A 369 2.93 -74.03 -94.97
N ARG A 370 1.73 -74.25 -95.53
CA ARG A 370 1.58 -74.82 -96.87
C ARG A 370 2.20 -73.92 -97.94
N ALA A 371 2.54 -74.51 -99.07
CA ALA A 371 3.08 -73.79 -100.22
C ALA A 371 2.27 -72.52 -100.55
N GLY A 372 2.98 -71.43 -100.88
CA GLY A 372 2.40 -70.11 -101.17
C GLY A 372 2.25 -69.17 -99.96
N PHE A 373 2.63 -69.58 -98.76
CA PHE A 373 2.81 -68.64 -97.64
C PHE A 373 4.09 -67.83 -97.85
N VAL A 374 3.99 -66.50 -97.79
CA VAL A 374 5.12 -65.57 -97.89
C VAL A 374 5.18 -64.72 -96.63
N CYS A 375 6.35 -64.65 -96.00
CA CYS A 375 6.58 -63.83 -94.83
C CYS A 375 7.87 -63.02 -94.99
N GLU A 376 7.80 -61.73 -94.71
CA GLU A 376 8.93 -60.82 -94.73
C GLU A 376 9.27 -60.44 -93.29
N VAL A 377 10.55 -60.57 -92.90
CA VAL A 377 11.04 -60.28 -91.55
C VAL A 377 12.21 -59.31 -91.61
N LYS A 378 12.24 -58.35 -90.69
CA LYS A 378 13.35 -57.41 -90.49
C LYS A 378 13.60 -57.15 -89.02
N LEU A 379 14.79 -56.64 -88.72
CA LEU A 379 15.20 -56.21 -87.38
C LEU A 379 14.96 -57.27 -86.28
N PRO A 380 15.42 -58.52 -86.46
CA PRO A 380 15.41 -59.49 -85.39
C PRO A 380 16.35 -59.07 -84.27
N LYS A 381 15.90 -59.26 -83.04
CA LYS A 381 16.63 -58.98 -81.81
C LYS A 381 16.42 -60.13 -80.85
N LEU A 382 17.53 -60.61 -80.29
CA LEU A 382 17.53 -61.53 -79.16
C LEU A 382 18.12 -60.79 -77.97
N GLU A 383 17.44 -60.84 -76.83
CA GLU A 383 17.84 -60.13 -75.63
C GLU A 383 17.53 -60.99 -74.40
N ILE A 384 18.38 -60.91 -73.37
CA ILE A 384 18.16 -61.62 -72.10
C ILE A 384 17.15 -60.83 -71.28
N GLY A 385 16.05 -61.45 -70.85
CA GLY A 385 15.01 -60.79 -70.08
C GLY A 385 13.60 -61.18 -70.52
N THR A 386 12.62 -60.63 -69.82
CA THR A 386 11.17 -60.88 -69.99
C THR A 386 10.45 -59.78 -70.76
N ILE A 387 11.08 -58.62 -70.96
CA ILE A 387 10.51 -57.47 -71.67
C ILE A 387 11.31 -57.19 -72.95
N PRO A 388 10.67 -57.13 -74.12
CA PRO A 388 11.34 -56.71 -75.36
C PRO A 388 11.63 -55.21 -75.33
N THR A 389 12.84 -54.81 -75.71
CA THR A 389 13.21 -53.41 -75.90
C THR A 389 13.36 -53.09 -77.38
N ASP A 390 13.15 -51.83 -77.77
CA ASP A 390 13.30 -51.38 -79.15
C ASP A 390 14.57 -51.91 -79.82
N TRP A 391 14.43 -52.18 -81.12
CA TRP A 391 15.54 -52.77 -81.85
C TRP A 391 16.72 -51.81 -81.82
N THR A 392 17.89 -52.36 -81.49
CA THR A 392 19.19 -51.71 -81.62
C THR A 392 20.12 -52.68 -82.35
N PRO A 393 21.14 -52.20 -83.07
CA PRO A 393 22.21 -53.06 -83.54
C PRO A 393 22.88 -53.77 -82.35
N ALA A 394 23.55 -54.89 -82.60
CA ALA A 394 24.40 -55.48 -81.58
C ALA A 394 25.55 -54.50 -81.25
N PRO A 395 25.99 -54.38 -79.99
CA PRO A 395 27.11 -53.51 -79.63
C PRO A 395 28.37 -53.73 -80.48
N GLU A 396 28.59 -54.96 -80.92
CA GLU A 396 29.68 -55.35 -81.82
C GLU A 396 29.53 -54.72 -83.21
N ASP A 397 28.30 -54.64 -83.74
CA ASP A 397 28.01 -53.94 -85.00
C ASP A 397 28.24 -52.43 -84.85
N LEU A 398 27.90 -51.86 -83.68
CA LEU A 398 28.12 -50.44 -83.39
C LEU A 398 29.60 -50.12 -83.15
N GLN A 399 30.35 -50.96 -82.44
CA GLN A 399 31.77 -50.79 -82.21
C GLN A 399 32.55 -50.81 -83.53
N ALA A 400 32.17 -51.69 -84.46
CA ALA A 400 32.72 -51.70 -85.81
C ALA A 400 32.44 -50.39 -86.57
N ASP A 401 31.26 -49.76 -86.39
CA ASP A 401 30.93 -48.46 -86.99
C ASP A 401 31.65 -47.28 -86.30
N ILE A 402 31.85 -47.35 -84.98
CA ILE A 402 32.58 -46.34 -84.19
C ILE A 402 34.07 -46.36 -84.49
N ASP A 403 34.69 -47.54 -84.54
CA ASP A 403 36.12 -47.69 -84.88
C ASP A 403 36.41 -47.17 -86.30
N ALA A 404 35.40 -47.17 -87.18
CA ALA A 404 35.46 -46.52 -88.50
C ALA A 404 35.28 -45.00 -88.48
N LYS A 405 34.73 -44.40 -87.40
CA LYS A 405 34.35 -42.97 -87.32
C LYS A 405 35.10 -42.13 -86.26
N ALA A 406 35.82 -42.73 -85.31
CA ALA A 406 36.30 -42.09 -84.08
C ALA A 406 37.48 -41.09 -84.21
N SER A 407 37.99 -40.74 -85.41
CA SER A 407 39.30 -40.08 -85.52
C SER A 407 39.35 -38.53 -85.39
N SER A 408 38.32 -37.77 -84.96
CA SER A 408 38.45 -36.28 -85.02
C SER A 408 37.72 -35.33 -84.04
N ALA A 409 36.82 -35.73 -83.12
CA ALA A 409 35.91 -34.74 -82.50
C ALA A 409 35.93 -34.51 -80.96
N SER A 410 36.61 -35.31 -80.13
CA SER A 410 36.29 -35.35 -78.67
C SER A 410 37.13 -34.46 -77.73
N LEU A 411 38.29 -33.92 -78.14
CA LEU A 411 39.28 -33.39 -77.19
C LEU A 411 39.05 -31.93 -76.73
N ASP A 412 38.32 -31.11 -77.49
CA ASP A 412 38.18 -29.67 -77.22
C ASP A 412 37.02 -29.32 -76.28
N GLU A 413 35.99 -30.16 -76.20
CA GLU A 413 34.81 -29.95 -75.34
C GLU A 413 35.20 -30.01 -73.84
N PHE A 414 36.12 -30.91 -73.49
CA PHE A 414 36.52 -31.16 -72.10
C PHE A 414 37.23 -29.96 -71.44
N LYS A 415 38.03 -29.20 -72.20
CA LYS A 415 38.83 -28.08 -71.66
C LYS A 415 37.99 -26.88 -71.24
N ARG A 416 36.82 -26.65 -71.84
CA ARG A 416 35.96 -25.49 -71.51
C ARG A 416 35.23 -25.64 -70.18
N THR A 417 34.81 -26.85 -69.84
CA THR A 417 33.99 -27.12 -68.65
C THR A 417 34.77 -26.96 -67.34
N GLN A 418 36.08 -27.25 -67.35
CA GLN A 418 36.92 -27.15 -66.15
C GLN A 418 37.18 -25.69 -65.73
N ALA A 419 37.43 -24.80 -66.69
CA ALA A 419 37.72 -23.38 -66.42
C ALA A 419 36.53 -22.61 -65.80
N GLN A 420 35.30 -23.01 -66.11
CA GLN A 420 34.09 -22.42 -65.55
C GLN A 420 33.89 -22.77 -64.06
N LYS A 421 34.37 -23.96 -63.63
CA LYS A 421 34.21 -24.46 -62.26
C LYS A 421 35.13 -23.75 -61.26
N ASP A 422 36.33 -23.38 -61.70
CA ASP A 422 37.35 -22.73 -60.85
C ASP A 422 36.96 -21.26 -60.54
N THR A 423 36.32 -20.56 -61.49
CA THR A 423 35.83 -19.19 -61.32
C THR A 423 34.70 -19.08 -60.29
N ALA A 424 33.78 -20.04 -60.28
CA ALA A 424 32.64 -20.07 -59.34
C ALA A 424 33.08 -20.34 -57.89
N THR A 425 34.23 -21.00 -57.70
CA THR A 425 34.77 -21.35 -56.38
C THR A 425 35.46 -20.15 -55.72
N ALA A 426 36.16 -19.31 -56.50
CA ALA A 426 36.83 -18.11 -55.99
C ALA A 426 35.84 -17.03 -55.49
N GLN A 427 34.67 -16.89 -56.14
CA GLN A 427 33.66 -15.91 -55.74
C GLN A 427 32.97 -16.24 -54.40
N LYS A 428 32.79 -17.54 -54.08
CA LYS A 428 32.21 -17.96 -52.78
C LYS A 428 33.13 -17.70 -51.59
N LEU A 429 34.45 -17.73 -51.80
CA LEU A 429 35.43 -17.56 -50.73
C LEU A 429 35.56 -16.09 -50.27
N SER A 430 35.40 -15.14 -51.20
CA SER A 430 35.43 -13.70 -50.90
C SER A 430 34.24 -13.22 -50.06
N THR A 431 33.03 -13.76 -50.31
CA THR A 431 31.80 -13.41 -49.57
C THR A 431 31.76 -13.97 -48.15
N LEU A 432 32.48 -15.07 -47.87
CA LEU A 432 32.61 -15.64 -46.53
C LEU A 432 33.51 -14.80 -45.62
N GLN A 433 34.54 -14.15 -46.18
CA GLN A 433 35.55 -13.41 -45.41
C GLN A 433 35.00 -12.10 -44.79
N THR A 434 33.92 -11.52 -45.34
CA THR A 434 33.27 -10.30 -44.81
C THR A 434 32.27 -10.56 -43.68
N THR A 435 31.68 -11.75 -43.60
CA THR A 435 30.66 -12.09 -42.59
C THR A 435 31.26 -12.44 -41.22
N VAL A 436 32.58 -12.67 -41.14
CA VAL A 436 33.28 -13.15 -39.94
C VAL A 436 33.93 -12.00 -39.13
N ASN A 437 33.94 -10.76 -39.63
CA ASN A 437 34.48 -9.57 -38.92
C ASN A 437 33.50 -8.93 -37.90
N GLY A 438 32.94 -9.75 -37.01
CA GLY A 438 32.93 -9.44 -35.57
C GLY A 438 32.05 -8.29 -35.03
N GLN A 439 30.73 -8.40 -35.13
CA GLN A 439 29.83 -7.78 -34.13
C GLN A 439 28.89 -8.84 -33.54
N THR A 440 29.25 -9.35 -32.36
CA THR A 440 28.40 -10.24 -31.57
C THR A 440 27.82 -9.44 -30.41
N THR A 441 26.59 -8.96 -30.54
CA THR A 441 25.82 -8.50 -29.37
C THR A 441 25.20 -9.72 -28.70
N SER A 442 25.41 -9.87 -27.40
CA SER A 442 24.76 -10.94 -26.63
C SER A 442 24.00 -10.34 -25.44
N ILE A 443 22.84 -10.93 -25.15
CA ILE A 443 22.01 -10.58 -24.00
C ILE A 443 22.07 -11.75 -23.01
N ARG A 444 22.32 -11.46 -21.73
CA ARG A 444 22.36 -12.47 -20.66
C ARG A 444 21.31 -12.14 -19.60
N ASN A 445 20.41 -13.09 -19.34
CA ASN A 445 19.50 -13.08 -18.20
C ASN A 445 20.07 -14.01 -17.11
N VAL A 446 20.31 -13.48 -15.92
CA VAL A 446 20.81 -14.25 -14.77
C VAL A 446 19.71 -14.30 -13.71
N GLU A 447 19.19 -15.49 -13.43
CA GLU A 447 18.30 -15.77 -12.30
C GLU A 447 18.94 -16.87 -11.45
N ARG A 448 19.28 -16.55 -10.20
CA ARG A 448 19.91 -17.50 -9.28
C ARG A 448 19.35 -17.32 -7.88
N SER A 449 18.86 -18.41 -7.31
CA SER A 449 18.55 -18.54 -5.88
C SER A 449 19.56 -19.50 -5.27
N VAL A 450 20.21 -19.11 -4.18
CA VAL A 450 21.17 -19.95 -3.44
C VAL A 450 20.61 -20.14 -2.04
N ASP A 451 20.25 -21.40 -1.74
CA ASP A 451 19.84 -21.91 -0.43
C ASP A 451 18.73 -21.11 0.28
N GLY A 452 17.93 -20.33 -0.45
CA GLY A 452 16.88 -19.47 0.10
C GLY A 452 17.39 -18.23 0.88
N VAL A 453 18.71 -18.05 0.97
CA VAL A 453 19.38 -16.97 1.73
C VAL A 453 19.80 -15.83 0.80
N ARG A 454 20.03 -16.12 -0.49
CA ARG A 454 20.44 -15.13 -1.50
C ARG A 454 19.71 -15.32 -2.83
N ALA A 455 19.22 -14.23 -3.40
CA ALA A 455 18.63 -14.19 -4.73
C ALA A 455 19.27 -13.09 -5.58
N ILE A 456 19.59 -13.40 -6.84
CA ILE A 456 20.10 -12.46 -7.84
C ILE A 456 19.22 -12.54 -9.10
N LYS A 457 18.78 -11.38 -9.58
CA LYS A 457 18.10 -11.23 -10.87
C LYS A 457 18.72 -10.08 -11.65
N ALA A 458 19.36 -10.36 -12.79
CA ALA A 458 20.04 -9.34 -13.60
C ALA A 458 19.82 -9.54 -15.10
N VAL A 459 19.82 -8.44 -15.85
CA VAL A 459 19.83 -8.40 -17.31
C VAL A 459 21.04 -7.59 -17.74
N THR A 460 21.91 -8.19 -18.55
CA THR A 460 23.09 -7.52 -19.11
C THR A 460 23.16 -7.67 -20.62
N VAL A 461 23.64 -6.63 -21.28
CA VAL A 461 23.99 -6.61 -22.71
C VAL A 461 25.49 -6.42 -22.82
N ASP A 462 26.15 -7.36 -23.49
CA ASP A 462 27.57 -7.29 -23.82
C ASP A 462 27.67 -7.00 -25.31
N ASN A 463 28.10 -5.78 -25.63
CA ASN A 463 28.39 -5.38 -26.98
C ASN A 463 29.88 -5.07 -27.10
N ASN A 464 30.62 -6.01 -27.70
CA ASN A 464 32.05 -5.87 -27.93
C ASN A 464 32.85 -5.54 -26.65
N GLY A 465 32.52 -6.18 -25.52
CA GLY A 465 33.19 -6.00 -24.23
C GLY A 465 32.66 -4.86 -23.36
N VAL A 466 31.73 -4.05 -23.86
CA VAL A 466 31.03 -3.02 -23.06
C VAL A 466 29.75 -3.62 -22.48
N ILE A 467 29.70 -3.76 -21.15
CA ILE A 467 28.56 -4.36 -20.43
C ILE A 467 27.67 -3.27 -19.84
N SER A 468 26.42 -3.22 -20.29
CA SER A 468 25.36 -2.38 -19.70
C SER A 468 24.22 -3.24 -19.17
N GLY A 469 23.52 -2.79 -18.12
CA GLY A 469 22.43 -3.58 -17.54
C GLY A 469 21.96 -3.12 -16.16
N TYR A 470 21.06 -3.90 -15.57
CA TYR A 470 20.55 -3.70 -14.21
C TYR A 470 20.45 -5.02 -13.46
N GLY A 471 20.50 -4.96 -12.13
CA GLY A 471 20.42 -6.12 -11.26
C GLY A 471 19.75 -5.85 -9.92
N LEU A 472 18.98 -6.83 -9.45
CA LEU A 472 18.42 -6.92 -8.12
C LEU A 472 19.17 -8.00 -7.34
N MET A 473 19.50 -7.71 -6.09
CA MET A 473 20.08 -8.66 -5.17
C MET A 473 19.37 -8.57 -3.82
N SER A 474 19.02 -9.71 -3.23
CA SER A 474 18.50 -9.83 -1.87
C SER A 474 19.32 -10.88 -1.14
N GLU A 475 19.84 -10.56 0.05
CA GLU A 475 20.73 -11.43 0.81
C GLU A 475 20.46 -11.30 2.31
N LEU A 476 20.35 -12.44 3.01
CA LEU A 476 20.29 -12.51 4.47
C LEU A 476 21.72 -12.48 5.03
N GLN A 477 22.11 -11.35 5.63
CA GLN A 477 23.43 -11.17 6.25
C GLN A 477 23.25 -10.94 7.76
N ASN A 478 23.86 -11.78 8.60
CA ASN A 478 23.80 -11.68 10.07
C ASN A 478 22.36 -11.57 10.62
N GLY A 479 21.42 -12.36 10.08
CA GLY A 479 20.02 -12.36 10.53
C GLY A 479 19.15 -11.22 10.02
N ARG A 480 19.69 -10.32 9.17
CA ARG A 480 18.96 -9.21 8.54
C ARG A 480 18.98 -9.35 7.02
N VAL A 481 17.81 -9.28 6.40
CA VAL A 481 17.72 -9.21 4.92
C VAL A 481 18.14 -7.82 4.46
N THR A 482 19.06 -7.80 3.50
CA THR A 482 19.49 -6.60 2.79
C THR A 482 19.13 -6.75 1.31
N SER A 483 18.72 -5.65 0.68
CA SER A 483 18.40 -5.62 -0.75
C SER A 483 19.15 -4.50 -1.45
N GLN A 484 19.52 -4.75 -2.70
CA GLN A 484 20.25 -3.82 -3.55
C GLN A 484 19.64 -3.82 -4.95
N PHE A 485 19.55 -2.63 -5.54
CA PHE A 485 19.27 -2.44 -6.95
C PHE A 485 20.43 -1.64 -7.56
N GLY A 486 21.10 -2.22 -8.54
CA GLY A 486 22.23 -1.61 -9.22
C GLY A 486 21.94 -1.44 -10.71
N VAL A 487 22.39 -0.33 -11.28
CA VAL A 487 22.36 -0.05 -12.72
C VAL A 487 23.78 0.26 -13.17
N ASN A 488 24.25 -0.44 -14.19
CA ASN A 488 25.52 -0.14 -14.85
C ASN A 488 25.23 0.40 -16.25
N ALA A 489 25.41 1.71 -16.44
CA ALA A 489 25.16 2.39 -17.69
C ALA A 489 25.90 3.74 -17.73
N ASP A 490 26.29 4.17 -18.93
CA ASP A 490 26.83 5.52 -19.16
C ASP A 490 25.75 6.62 -18.96
N SER A 491 24.48 6.24 -19.13
CA SER A 491 23.32 7.12 -18.96
C SER A 491 22.14 6.34 -18.41
N PHE A 492 21.58 6.80 -17.29
CA PHE A 492 20.33 6.28 -16.73
C PHE A 492 19.30 7.40 -16.67
N PHE A 493 18.10 7.17 -17.19
CA PHE A 493 17.03 8.16 -17.17
C PHE A 493 15.67 7.54 -16.93
N VAL A 494 14.77 8.30 -16.31
CA VAL A 494 13.35 7.96 -16.18
C VAL A 494 12.56 9.02 -16.93
N GLY A 495 11.69 8.60 -17.86
CA GLY A 495 10.87 9.52 -18.63
C GLY A 495 9.94 8.84 -19.62
N SER A 496 9.05 9.63 -20.23
CA SER A 496 8.06 9.11 -21.17
C SER A 496 8.72 8.61 -22.46
N PRO A 497 8.27 7.47 -23.01
CA PRO A 497 8.75 6.96 -24.29
C PRO A 497 8.27 7.79 -25.50
N ARG A 498 7.25 8.65 -25.32
CA ARG A 498 6.58 9.34 -26.44
C ARG A 498 7.15 10.73 -26.74
N ASN A 499 7.61 11.44 -25.71
CA ASN A 499 7.86 12.88 -25.81
C ASN A 499 9.33 13.28 -25.58
N GLY A 500 10.25 12.30 -25.51
CA GLY A 500 11.68 12.53 -25.32
C GLY A 500 12.11 13.06 -23.94
N LYS A 501 11.21 13.70 -23.18
CA LYS A 501 11.49 14.32 -21.87
C LYS A 501 11.94 13.32 -20.81
N LYS A 502 13.07 13.62 -20.16
CA LYS A 502 13.67 12.84 -19.07
C LYS A 502 13.75 13.70 -17.79
N PRO A 503 12.69 13.73 -16.96
CA PRO A 503 12.67 14.53 -15.73
C PRO A 503 13.70 14.09 -14.69
N PHE A 504 14.23 12.87 -14.80
CA PHE A 504 15.33 12.35 -14.01
C PHE A 504 16.38 11.75 -14.94
N ALA A 505 17.64 12.15 -14.80
CA ALA A 505 18.75 11.55 -15.53
C ALA A 505 20.05 11.60 -14.71
N THR A 506 20.85 10.55 -14.83
CA THR A 506 22.21 10.47 -14.27
C THR A 506 23.18 10.16 -15.41
N TYR A 507 24.24 10.95 -15.50
CA TYR A 507 25.29 10.82 -16.50
C TYR A 507 26.64 10.64 -15.81
N THR A 508 27.42 9.65 -16.25
CA THR A 508 28.76 9.37 -15.71
C THR A 508 29.85 10.22 -16.34
N GLN A 509 29.54 10.90 -17.45
CA GLN A 509 30.44 11.82 -18.15
C GLN A 509 29.68 13.12 -18.55
N PRO A 510 30.38 14.25 -18.74
CA PRO A 510 29.75 15.48 -19.22
C PRO A 510 29.04 15.26 -20.56
N THR A 511 27.80 15.72 -20.67
CA THR A 511 26.97 15.53 -21.87
C THR A 511 26.32 16.83 -22.31
N VAL A 512 25.74 16.87 -23.51
CA VAL A 512 25.04 18.05 -24.05
C VAL A 512 23.55 17.73 -24.17
N ILE A 513 22.71 18.46 -23.44
CA ILE A 513 21.25 18.38 -23.54
C ILE A 513 20.72 19.71 -24.06
N ASN A 514 19.98 19.67 -25.17
CA ASN A 514 19.40 20.86 -25.81
C ASN A 514 20.43 21.99 -26.05
N GLY A 515 21.66 21.63 -26.44
CA GLY A 515 22.75 22.59 -26.70
C GLY A 515 23.49 23.08 -25.44
N VAL A 516 23.07 22.70 -24.24
CA VAL A 516 23.73 23.06 -22.97
C VAL A 516 24.60 21.91 -22.49
N ARG A 517 25.90 22.16 -22.29
CA ARG A 517 26.83 21.18 -21.71
C ARG A 517 26.61 21.08 -20.21
N ILE A 518 26.24 19.90 -19.74
CA ILE A 518 26.02 19.58 -18.33
C ILE A 518 27.14 18.65 -17.82
N PRO A 519 27.70 18.88 -16.61
CA PRO A 519 28.69 17.99 -16.00
C PRO A 519 28.19 16.55 -15.77
N ALA A 520 29.07 15.63 -15.37
CA ALA A 520 28.62 14.35 -14.81
C ALA A 520 27.84 14.60 -13.50
N GLY A 521 26.75 13.88 -13.27
CA GLY A 521 25.90 14.08 -12.10
C GLY A 521 24.44 13.66 -12.31
N THR A 522 23.62 13.90 -11.28
CA THR A 522 22.17 13.66 -11.29
C THR A 522 21.41 14.95 -11.54
N TYR A 523 20.47 14.88 -12.49
CA TYR A 523 19.66 15.98 -12.98
C TYR A 523 18.19 15.67 -12.73
N ILE A 524 17.51 16.60 -12.04
CA ILE A 524 16.10 16.49 -11.71
C ILE A 524 15.40 17.78 -12.14
N ASN A 525 14.39 17.66 -12.99
CA ASN A 525 13.65 18.83 -13.50
C ASN A 525 12.73 19.46 -12.44
N THR A 526 12.05 18.63 -11.63
CA THR A 526 11.19 19.06 -10.51
C THR A 526 11.18 17.97 -9.44
N ALA A 527 11.30 18.34 -8.17
CA ALA A 527 11.28 17.42 -7.03
C ALA A 527 10.30 17.91 -5.95
N PHE A 528 9.43 17.02 -5.48
CA PHE A 528 8.62 17.24 -4.28
C PHE A 528 9.22 16.39 -3.15
N ILE A 529 9.83 17.04 -2.16
CA ILE A 529 10.55 16.36 -1.08
C ILE A 529 9.87 16.72 0.25
N ALA A 530 9.29 15.72 0.92
CA ALA A 530 8.58 15.94 2.18
C ALA A 530 9.51 16.43 3.31
N ASN A 531 10.69 15.80 3.43
CA ASN A 531 11.73 16.18 4.37
C ASN A 531 13.11 16.02 3.69
N ALA A 532 13.91 17.07 3.66
CA ALA A 532 15.27 17.05 3.11
C ALA A 532 16.28 17.35 4.23
N SER A 533 17.34 16.56 4.32
CA SER A 533 18.55 16.90 5.09
C SER A 533 19.65 17.25 4.10
N ILE A 534 20.15 18.47 4.16
CA ILE A 534 21.15 18.99 3.21
C ILE A 534 22.30 19.58 4.03
N THR A 535 23.48 18.97 3.95
CA THR A 535 24.67 19.46 4.67
C THR A 535 25.06 20.86 4.20
N MET A 536 25.15 21.06 2.87
CA MET A 536 25.42 22.35 2.24
C MET A 536 24.75 22.40 0.86
N ALA A 537 24.00 23.47 0.57
CA ALA A 537 23.34 23.68 -0.71
C ALA A 537 24.00 24.83 -1.49
N LYS A 538 24.24 24.63 -2.80
CA LYS A 538 24.58 25.72 -3.73
C LYS A 538 23.34 26.12 -4.51
N ILE A 539 22.81 27.32 -4.26
CA ILE A 539 21.59 27.83 -4.89
C ILE A 539 21.96 28.81 -6.00
N ALA A 540 21.39 28.60 -7.20
CA ALA A 540 21.71 29.42 -8.37
C ALA A 540 20.96 30.77 -8.40
N ASP A 541 19.70 30.82 -7.92
CA ASP A 541 18.85 32.01 -7.96
C ASP A 541 18.29 32.43 -6.58
N SER A 542 17.36 31.66 -6.03
CA SER A 542 16.75 31.96 -4.73
C SER A 542 16.05 30.75 -4.11
N ILE A 543 15.74 30.85 -2.82
CA ILE A 543 14.78 29.97 -2.12
C ILE A 543 13.58 30.83 -1.74
N GLN A 544 12.35 30.37 -1.98
CA GLN A 544 11.14 31.15 -1.70
C GLN A 544 9.95 30.27 -1.32
N SER A 545 8.95 30.86 -0.67
CA SER A 545 7.63 30.25 -0.53
C SER A 545 6.90 30.18 -1.87
N ASP A 546 5.97 29.23 -1.96
CA ASP A 546 5.10 29.01 -3.13
C ASP A 546 4.22 30.22 -3.47
N ASN A 547 3.75 30.92 -2.44
CA ASN A 547 2.88 32.09 -2.58
C ASN A 547 3.64 33.42 -2.76
N TYR A 548 4.97 33.42 -2.86
CA TYR A 548 5.76 34.66 -2.88
C TYR A 548 5.34 35.63 -4.00
N VAL A 549 5.01 36.87 -3.61
CA VAL A 549 4.82 38.02 -4.49
C VAL A 549 5.63 39.18 -3.92
N ALA A 550 6.55 39.71 -4.72
CA ALA A 550 7.46 40.78 -4.30
C ALA A 550 6.72 41.94 -3.63
N GLY A 551 7.22 42.35 -2.46
CA GLY A 551 6.69 43.42 -1.62
C GLY A 551 5.32 43.18 -1.00
N ARG A 552 4.68 42.03 -1.23
CA ARG A 552 3.26 41.82 -0.90
C ARG A 552 2.98 40.61 -0.02
N GLN A 553 3.49 39.42 -0.35
CA GLN A 553 3.19 38.21 0.41
C GLN A 553 4.29 37.16 0.25
N GLY A 554 4.42 36.27 1.24
CA GLY A 554 5.40 35.17 1.23
C GLY A 554 6.82 35.62 1.53
N TRP A 555 7.79 34.71 1.39
CA TRP A 555 9.20 34.98 1.67
C TRP A 555 10.12 34.57 0.53
N ARG A 556 11.25 35.26 0.39
CA ARG A 556 12.31 34.95 -0.59
C ARG A 556 13.69 35.32 -0.06
N LEU A 557 14.62 34.37 -0.15
CA LEU A 557 16.05 34.55 0.05
C LEU A 557 16.75 34.55 -1.31
N PHE A 558 17.33 35.67 -1.70
CA PHE A 558 17.99 35.87 -2.99
C PHE A 558 19.46 35.44 -2.93
N LYS A 559 20.04 35.02 -4.08
CA LYS A 559 21.48 34.70 -4.20
C LYS A 559 22.42 35.85 -3.85
N ASP A 560 21.93 37.08 -3.91
CA ASP A 560 22.68 38.30 -3.60
C ASP A 560 22.68 38.64 -2.10
N GLY A 561 22.09 37.78 -1.26
CA GLY A 561 22.05 37.94 0.19
C GLY A 561 20.85 38.73 0.71
N ARG A 562 19.96 39.23 -0.18
CA ARG A 562 18.71 39.85 0.27
C ARG A 562 17.75 38.82 0.83
N PHE A 563 17.05 39.17 1.90
CA PHE A 563 15.97 38.37 2.46
C PHE A 563 14.72 39.21 2.64
N GLU A 564 13.61 38.72 2.13
CA GLU A 564 12.30 39.36 2.20
C GLU A 564 11.30 38.42 2.85
N LEU A 565 10.56 38.93 3.84
CA LEU A 565 9.48 38.24 4.52
C LEU A 565 8.27 39.17 4.57
N ASN A 566 7.28 38.92 3.73
CA ASN A 566 6.06 39.71 3.65
C ASN A 566 4.90 38.97 4.32
N ASN A 567 4.17 39.69 5.16
CA ASN A 567 3.04 39.14 5.88
C ASN A 567 1.81 38.97 4.97
N THR A 568 0.98 37.97 5.26
CA THR A 568 -0.30 37.70 4.60
C THR A 568 -1.51 38.34 5.30
N PHE A 569 -1.36 38.94 6.49
CA PHE A 569 -2.48 39.50 7.26
C PHE A 569 -3.03 40.85 6.75
N GLY A 570 -2.44 41.43 5.70
CA GLY A 570 -2.95 42.66 5.07
C GLY A 570 -2.74 43.96 5.88
N ASP A 571 -2.00 43.89 6.98
CA ASP A 571 -1.64 45.02 7.85
C ASP A 571 -0.44 45.86 7.33
N GLY A 572 0.23 45.38 6.28
CA GLY A 572 1.41 46.03 5.69
C GLY A 572 2.71 45.72 6.41
N SER A 573 2.72 44.78 7.36
CA SER A 573 3.93 44.37 8.07
C SER A 573 4.84 43.49 7.21
N SER A 574 6.15 43.73 7.31
CA SER A 574 7.16 42.98 6.53
C SER A 574 8.55 43.14 7.13
N LEU A 575 9.47 42.26 6.73
CA LEU A 575 10.90 42.33 7.04
C LEU A 575 11.70 42.31 5.75
N GLU A 576 12.70 43.17 5.68
CA GLU A 576 13.64 43.27 4.56
C GLU A 576 15.08 43.33 5.09
N LEU A 577 15.92 42.43 4.61
CA LEU A 577 17.37 42.47 4.78
C LEU A 577 18.00 42.69 3.41
N ASN A 578 18.88 43.68 3.30
CA ASN A 578 19.66 43.93 2.09
C ASN A 578 21.04 44.52 2.43
N SER A 579 21.80 44.93 1.41
CA SER A 579 23.14 45.49 1.58
C SER A 579 23.21 46.78 2.42
N LYS A 580 22.08 47.46 2.65
CA LYS A 580 21.99 48.67 3.48
C LYS A 580 21.67 48.37 4.95
N GLY A 581 21.08 47.20 5.26
CA GLY A 581 20.67 46.86 6.62
C GLY A 581 19.42 45.99 6.71
N LEU A 582 18.90 45.84 7.93
CA LEU A 582 17.66 45.16 8.29
C LEU A 582 16.58 46.19 8.61
N ILE A 583 15.41 46.07 7.99
CA ILE A 583 14.23 46.89 8.27
C ILE A 583 13.05 45.97 8.61
N VAL A 584 12.37 46.28 9.72
CA VAL A 584 11.09 45.67 10.09
C VAL A 584 10.03 46.76 10.01
N TRP A 585 9.00 46.52 9.22
CA TRP A 585 7.90 47.44 8.97
C TRP A 585 6.67 47.04 9.78
N TYR A 586 6.00 48.02 10.41
CA TYR A 586 4.64 47.85 10.92
C TYR A 586 3.63 48.07 9.79
N ASP A 587 3.87 49.08 8.95
CA ASP A 587 3.07 49.40 7.78
C ASP A 587 3.98 50.01 6.71
N LYS A 588 4.44 49.15 5.79
CA LYS A 588 5.37 49.52 4.71
C LYS A 588 4.76 50.53 3.74
N ALA A 589 3.47 50.40 3.44
CA ALA A 589 2.78 51.28 2.51
C ALA A 589 2.71 52.73 3.01
N ARG A 590 2.63 52.92 4.34
CA ARG A 590 2.67 54.24 4.99
C ARG A 590 4.06 54.64 5.49
N GLY A 591 5.10 53.85 5.19
CA GLY A 591 6.48 54.15 5.60
C GLY A 591 6.74 54.03 7.11
N LYS A 592 5.89 53.33 7.87
CA LYS A 592 6.04 53.18 9.33
C LYS A 592 6.97 52.02 9.67
N LYS A 593 8.20 52.33 10.08
CA LYS A 593 9.22 51.37 10.51
C LYS A 593 9.04 51.05 12.01
N ALA A 594 9.15 49.78 12.36
CA ALA A 594 9.23 49.31 13.74
C ALA A 594 10.69 49.22 14.20
N VAL A 595 11.58 48.75 13.32
CA VAL A 595 13.03 48.62 13.56
C VAL A 595 13.77 48.94 12.28
N GLU A 596 14.88 49.68 12.39
CA GLU A 596 15.83 49.88 11.29
C GLU A 596 17.26 49.78 11.85
N LEU A 597 18.05 48.86 11.30
CA LEU A 597 19.43 48.62 11.67
C LEU A 597 20.28 48.65 10.41
N GLY A 598 21.25 49.57 10.30
CA GLY A 598 22.08 49.71 9.11
C GLY A 598 23.13 50.80 9.24
N ILE A 599 23.88 51.04 8.15
CA ILE A 599 24.81 52.17 8.07
C ILE A 599 24.01 53.40 7.66
N PHE A 600 23.74 54.29 8.61
CA PHE A 600 23.10 55.57 8.35
C PHE A 600 24.16 56.59 7.94
N THR A 601 24.08 57.09 6.71
CA THR A 601 24.89 58.21 6.20
C THR A 601 24.09 59.48 6.16
#